data_AF-A0A5C6S9N9-F1
#
_entry.id   AF-A0A5C6S9N9-F1
#
_cell.length_a   1.000
_cell.length_b   1.000
_cell.length_c   1.000
_cell.angle_alpha   90.00
_cell.angle_beta   90.00
_cell.angle_gamma   90.00
#
_symmetry.space_group_name_H-M   'P 1'
#
loop_
_entity.id
_entity.type
_entity.pdbx_description
1 polymer ?
#
loop_
_entity_poly.entity_id
_entity_poly.type
_entity_poly.pdbx_seq_one_letter_code
_entity_poly.pdbx_strand_id
1 'polypeptide(L)'
;MDSILLELNELADTDAGGCRLTVVTTNRLAEGLGRAAWQVAIFNSEGVVQSLPILDFGALTAGKTKVAVFEIPNGGCENIGRIVVNDVAECTAEGGADMRDACLGKLATQNRSDIEFGL
;
A
#
# COMPACT_ATOMS: atom_id res chain seq x y z
N MET A 1 18.81 -5.00 5.79
CA MET A 1 18.86 -4.37 4.45
C MET A 1 17.87 -3.22 4.47
N ASP A 2 18.25 -2.07 3.91
CA ASP A 2 17.36 -0.92 3.75
C ASP A 2 16.16 -1.31 2.88
N SER A 3 14.96 -1.11 3.40
CA SER A 3 13.73 -1.42 2.67
C SER A 3 12.58 -0.57 3.15
N ILE A 4 11.54 -0.45 2.33
CA ILE A 4 10.20 -0.11 2.81
C ILE A 4 9.39 -1.39 2.70
N LEU A 5 8.72 -1.78 3.78
CA LEU A 5 7.83 -2.94 3.76
C LEU A 5 6.39 -2.46 3.68
N LEU A 6 5.61 -2.98 2.75
CA LEU A 6 4.16 -2.92 2.75
C LEU A 6 3.61 -4.32 3.03
N GLU A 7 2.81 -4.46 4.08
CA GLU A 7 2.12 -5.70 4.42
C GLU A 7 0.62 -5.48 4.30
N LEU A 8 -0.02 -6.24 3.40
CA LEU A 8 -1.47 -6.36 3.41
C LEU A 8 -1.86 -7.28 4.57
N ASN A 9 -2.40 -6.69 5.63
CA ASN A 9 -2.60 -7.38 6.91
C ASN A 9 -3.98 -8.02 7.00
N GLU A 10 -5.02 -7.30 6.58
CA GLU A 10 -6.41 -7.75 6.67
C GLU A 10 -7.27 -7.09 5.59
N LEU A 11 -8.28 -7.84 5.12
CA LEU A 11 -9.42 -7.35 4.36
C LEU A 11 -10.68 -7.59 5.19
N ALA A 12 -11.53 -6.58 5.31
CA ALA A 12 -12.81 -6.69 6.02
C ALA A 12 -13.91 -5.93 5.27
N ASP A 13 -15.08 -6.54 5.12
CA ASP A 13 -16.23 -5.85 4.55
C ASP A 13 -16.63 -4.63 5.37
N THR A 14 -17.18 -3.63 4.69
CA THR A 14 -17.77 -2.45 5.33
C THR A 14 -19.28 -2.51 5.27
N ASP A 15 -19.95 -1.89 6.24
CA ASP A 15 -21.42 -1.79 6.26
C ASP A 15 -21.99 -1.08 5.02
N ALA A 16 -21.16 -0.27 4.35
CA ALA A 16 -21.51 0.44 3.11
C ALA A 16 -21.30 -0.42 1.84
N GLY A 17 -20.97 -1.71 1.96
CA GLY A 17 -20.76 -2.61 0.83
C GLY A 17 -19.44 -2.38 0.09
N GLY A 18 -18.43 -1.84 0.78
CA GLY A 18 -17.05 -1.74 0.28
C GLY A 18 -16.12 -2.73 0.99
N CYS A 19 -14.84 -2.64 0.66
CA CYS A 19 -13.79 -3.42 1.30
C CYS A 19 -12.80 -2.51 2.04
N ARG A 20 -12.53 -2.82 3.31
CA ARG A 20 -11.54 -2.15 4.13
C ARG A 20 -10.22 -2.91 4.08
N LEU A 21 -9.15 -2.21 3.74
CA LEU A 21 -7.80 -2.73 3.75
C LEU A 21 -7.08 -2.23 5.00
N THR A 22 -6.59 -3.14 5.84
CA THR A 22 -5.59 -2.82 6.88
C THR A 22 -4.21 -3.09 6.30
N VAL A 23 -3.39 -2.04 6.19
CA VAL A 23 -2.04 -2.13 5.64
C VAL A 23 -1.03 -1.69 6.69
N VAL A 24 -0.02 -2.52 6.93
CA VAL A 24 1.09 -2.22 7.82
C VAL A 24 2.29 -1.83 6.98
N THR A 25 2.85 -0.66 7.21
CA THR A 25 4.07 -0.20 6.55
C THR A 25 5.21 -0.05 7.56
N THR A 26 6.43 -0.41 7.16
CA THR A 26 7.63 -0.14 7.95
C THR A 26 8.68 0.55 7.08
N ASN A 27 9.06 1.77 7.44
CA ASN A 27 10.20 2.43 6.83
C ASN A 27 11.49 1.92 7.50
N ARG A 28 12.27 1.08 6.80
CA ARG A 28 13.59 0.60 7.25
C ARG A 28 14.73 1.28 6.49
N LEU A 29 14.46 2.39 5.81
CA LEU A 29 15.51 3.26 5.29
C LEU A 29 16.22 3.97 6.44
N ALA A 30 17.43 4.46 6.19
CA ALA A 30 18.18 5.26 7.15
C ALA A 30 17.53 6.63 7.43
N GLU A 31 16.75 7.14 6.48
CA GLU A 31 16.09 8.45 6.55
C GLU A 31 14.56 8.35 6.65
N GLY A 32 13.95 9.38 7.24
CA GLY A 32 12.50 9.54 7.29
C GLY A 32 11.94 10.03 5.96
N LEU A 33 10.73 9.58 5.62
CA LEU A 33 9.99 10.09 4.48
C LEU A 33 8.99 11.15 4.96
N GLY A 34 9.02 12.33 4.33
CA GLY A 34 8.05 13.40 4.55
C GLY A 34 6.67 13.03 4.00
N ARG A 35 6.64 12.27 2.89
CA ARG A 35 5.41 11.64 2.37
C ARG A 35 5.75 10.35 1.65
N ALA A 36 4.88 9.36 1.74
CA ALA A 36 4.95 8.11 0.99
C ALA A 36 3.55 7.67 0.57
N ALA A 37 3.31 7.61 -0.73
CA ALA A 37 2.05 7.22 -1.33
C ALA A 37 2.31 6.34 -2.56
N TRP A 38 1.65 5.18 -2.59
CA TRP A 38 1.76 4.24 -3.71
C TRP A 38 0.41 4.12 -4.41
N GLN A 39 0.43 4.08 -5.74
CA GLN A 39 -0.73 3.65 -6.50
C GLN A 39 -0.76 2.13 -6.51
N VAL A 40 -1.91 1.54 -6.19
CA VAL A 40 -2.13 0.10 -6.30
C VAL A 40 -3.15 -0.19 -7.39
N ALA A 41 -3.00 -1.31 -8.08
CA ALA A 41 -4.00 -1.87 -8.96
C ALA A 41 -4.80 -2.95 -8.23
N ILE A 42 -6.12 -2.79 -8.22
CA ILE A 42 -7.05 -3.78 -7.67
C ILE A 42 -7.66 -4.54 -8.83
N PHE A 43 -7.46 -5.86 -8.83
CA PHE A 43 -8.03 -6.77 -9.83
C PHE A 43 -9.21 -7.52 -9.23
N ASN A 44 -10.25 -7.75 -10.02
CA ASN A 44 -11.34 -8.64 -9.62
C ASN A 44 -10.92 -10.12 -9.66
N SER A 45 -11.82 -11.01 -9.24
CA SER A 45 -11.63 -12.46 -9.30
C SER A 45 -11.46 -13.03 -10.72
N GLU A 46 -11.82 -12.28 -11.76
CA GLU A 46 -11.60 -12.63 -13.17
C GLU A 46 -10.25 -12.11 -13.71
N GLY A 47 -9.45 -11.42 -12.87
CA GLY A 47 -8.16 -10.85 -13.27
C GLY A 47 -8.25 -9.55 -14.06
N VAL A 48 -9.40 -8.86 -14.03
CA VAL A 48 -9.63 -7.55 -14.67
C VAL A 48 -9.39 -6.43 -13.67
N VAL A 49 -8.64 -5.39 -14.07
CA VAL A 49 -8.42 -4.19 -13.24
C VAL A 49 -9.74 -3.48 -13.01
N GLN A 50 -10.12 -3.31 -11.74
CA GLN A 50 -11.31 -2.56 -11.32
C GLN A 50 -10.99 -1.09 -11.04
N SER A 51 -9.87 -0.84 -10.35
CA SER A 51 -9.49 0.52 -9.95
C SER A 51 -7.99 0.64 -9.67
N LEU A 52 -7.51 1.89 -9.64
CA LEU A 52 -6.11 2.25 -9.37
C LEU A 52 -5.98 3.26 -8.20
N PRO A 53 -6.45 2.94 -6.98
CA PRO A 53 -6.43 3.89 -5.87
C PRO A 53 -5.00 4.22 -5.42
N ILE A 54 -4.86 5.39 -4.79
CA ILE A 54 -3.64 5.81 -4.13
C ILE A 54 -3.77 5.52 -2.63
N LEU A 55 -2.84 4.71 -2.11
CA LEU A 55 -2.68 4.49 -0.69
C LEU A 55 -1.65 5.50 -0.16
N ASP A 56 -2.15 6.60 0.39
CA ASP A 56 -1.31 7.66 0.98
C ASP A 56 -1.07 7.40 2.46
N PHE A 57 0.18 7.11 2.82
CA PHE A 57 0.59 6.86 4.18
C PHE A 57 1.09 8.13 4.87
N GLY A 58 1.19 9.27 4.19
CA GLY A 58 1.79 10.48 4.73
C GLY A 58 3.24 10.27 5.14
N ALA A 59 3.67 10.94 6.21
CA ALA A 59 5.05 10.81 6.71
C ALA A 59 5.31 9.42 7.32
N LEU A 60 6.51 8.87 7.05
CA LEU A 60 7.01 7.61 7.60
C LEU A 60 8.39 7.81 8.22
N THR A 61 8.43 7.91 9.55
CA THR A 61 9.69 8.04 10.30
C THR A 61 10.59 6.81 10.13
N ALA A 62 11.90 7.04 10.01
CA ALA A 62 12.89 5.98 9.92
C ALA A 62 12.77 4.96 11.08
N GLY A 63 12.81 3.68 10.75
CA GLY A 63 12.69 2.56 11.67
C GLY A 63 11.31 2.34 12.28
N LYS A 64 10.30 3.17 11.96
CA LYS A 64 8.95 3.04 12.54
C LYS A 64 8.03 2.20 11.65
N THR A 65 7.19 1.44 12.33
CA THR A 65 6.02 0.79 11.75
C THR A 65 4.80 1.70 11.91
N LYS A 66 3.99 1.80 10.87
CA LYS A 66 2.71 2.50 10.84
C LYS A 66 1.63 1.55 10.34
N VAL A 67 0.45 1.62 10.94
CA VAL A 67 -0.74 0.92 10.48
C VAL A 67 -1.66 1.96 9.86
N ALA A 68 -2.15 1.69 8.65
CA ALA A 68 -3.08 2.53 7.93
C ALA A 68 -4.28 1.71 7.46
N VAL A 69 -5.45 2.33 7.43
CA VAL A 69 -6.69 1.72 6.98
C VAL A 69 -7.19 2.50 5.78
N PHE A 70 -7.53 1.79 4.72
CA PHE A 70 -8.07 2.36 3.48
C PHE A 70 -9.42 1.72 3.16
N GLU A 71 -10.37 2.52 2.71
CA GLU A 71 -11.67 2.01 2.25
C GLU A 71 -11.72 2.02 0.73
N ILE A 72 -11.97 0.86 0.15
CA ILE A 72 -12.25 0.68 -1.26
C ILE A 72 -13.77 0.65 -1.41
N PRO A 73 -14.37 1.67 -2.03
CA PRO A 73 -15.81 1.73 -2.20
C PRO A 73 -16.26 0.74 -3.28
N ASN A 74 -17.48 0.24 -3.14
CA ASN A 74 -18.21 -0.57 -4.12
C ASN A 74 -17.56 -1.94 -4.41
N GLY A 75 -18.23 -3.00 -3.97
CA GLY A 75 -17.78 -4.37 -4.13
C GLY A 75 -17.07 -4.80 -2.86
N GLY A 76 -17.76 -5.62 -2.05
CA GLY A 76 -17.17 -6.21 -0.85
C GLY A 76 -15.87 -6.95 -1.16
N CYS A 77 -15.13 -7.31 -0.11
CA CYS A 77 -13.79 -7.89 -0.23
C CYS A 77 -13.75 -9.17 -1.08
N GLU A 78 -14.85 -9.92 -1.14
CA GLU A 78 -15.05 -11.09 -2.00
C GLU A 78 -14.83 -10.82 -3.50
N ASN A 79 -14.97 -9.57 -3.93
CA ASN A 79 -14.80 -9.17 -5.34
C ASN A 79 -13.35 -8.87 -5.70
N ILE A 80 -12.44 -8.80 -4.72
CA ILE A 80 -11.02 -8.54 -4.94
C ILE A 80 -10.31 -9.88 -5.14
N GLY A 81 -9.73 -10.09 -6.32
CA GLY A 81 -8.92 -11.26 -6.63
C GLY A 81 -7.46 -11.09 -6.21
N ARG A 82 -6.89 -9.91 -6.46
CA ARG A 82 -5.52 -9.56 -6.05
C ARG A 82 -5.28 -8.05 -6.06
N ILE A 83 -4.23 -7.63 -5.36
CA ILE A 83 -3.76 -6.25 -5.31
C ILE A 83 -2.28 -6.21 -5.73
N VAL A 84 -1.92 -5.27 -6.58
CA VAL A 84 -0.53 -5.07 -7.04
C VAL A 84 -0.11 -3.63 -6.79
N VAL A 85 1.10 -3.38 -6.30
CA VAL A 85 1.66 -2.04 -6.28
C VAL A 85 2.05 -1.65 -7.71
N ASN A 86 1.32 -0.70 -8.29
CA ASN A 86 1.44 -0.34 -9.71
C ASN A 86 2.49 0.75 -9.95
N ASP A 87 2.53 1.77 -9.09
CA ASP A 87 3.45 2.91 -9.25
C ASP A 87 3.64 3.66 -7.92
N VAL A 88 4.59 4.59 -7.86
CA VAL A 88 4.77 5.53 -6.75
C VAL A 88 4.06 6.84 -7.09
N ALA A 89 2.96 7.10 -6.38
CA ALA A 89 2.19 8.34 -6.57
C ALA A 89 2.96 9.56 -6.03
N GLU A 90 3.57 9.43 -4.85
CA GLU A 90 4.41 10.46 -4.25
C GLU A 90 5.38 9.83 -3.25
N CYS A 91 6.63 10.25 -3.24
CA CYS A 91 7.57 9.88 -2.19
C CYS A 91 8.63 10.95 -2.03
N THR A 92 8.73 11.51 -0.84
CA THR A 92 9.67 12.59 -0.53
C THR A 92 10.38 12.32 0.79
N ALA A 93 11.65 12.71 0.89
CA ALA A 93 12.35 12.79 2.16
C ALA A 93 11.74 13.88 3.06
N GLU A 94 12.01 13.87 4.36
CA GLU A 94 11.58 14.95 5.27
C GLU A 94 12.05 16.35 4.82
N GLY A 95 13.19 16.43 4.14
CA GLY A 95 13.73 17.66 3.53
C GLY A 95 13.12 18.03 2.16
N GLY A 96 12.14 17.28 1.66
CA GLY A 96 11.46 17.54 0.38
C GLY A 96 12.17 17.01 -0.87
N ALA A 97 13.30 16.30 -0.72
CA ALA A 97 13.96 15.64 -1.84
C ALA A 97 13.05 14.53 -2.41
N ASP A 98 13.02 14.39 -3.74
CA ASP A 98 12.27 13.34 -4.42
C ASP A 98 12.93 11.97 -4.16
N MET A 99 12.13 11.02 -3.69
CA MET A 99 12.57 9.69 -3.26
C MET A 99 11.82 8.57 -3.99
N ARG A 100 11.12 8.86 -5.10
CA ARG A 100 10.30 7.87 -5.82
C ARG A 100 11.07 6.62 -6.23
N ASP A 101 12.28 6.77 -6.78
CA ASP A 101 13.12 5.62 -7.17
C ASP A 101 13.48 4.72 -5.97
N ALA A 102 13.76 5.32 -4.80
CA ALA A 102 14.03 4.57 -3.58
C ALA A 102 12.75 3.90 -3.05
N CYS A 103 11.62 4.59 -3.11
CA CYS A 103 10.32 4.09 -2.65
C CYS A 103 9.81 2.90 -3.47
N LEU A 104 10.20 2.76 -4.74
CA LEU A 104 9.91 1.58 -5.55
C LEU A 104 11.05 0.55 -5.49
N GLY A 105 12.29 0.98 -5.72
CA GLY A 105 13.45 0.09 -5.82
C GLY A 105 13.84 -0.61 -4.52
N LYS A 106 13.41 -0.08 -3.37
CA LYS A 106 13.60 -0.71 -2.04
C LYS A 106 12.30 -1.23 -1.44
N LEU A 107 11.23 -1.28 -2.21
CA LEU A 107 9.95 -1.78 -1.74
C LEU A 107 9.97 -3.31 -1.65
N ALA A 108 9.46 -3.82 -0.54
CA ALA A 108 9.13 -5.23 -0.38
C ALA A 108 7.66 -5.33 0.03
N THR A 109 7.01 -6.41 -0.40
CA THR A 109 5.63 -6.72 0.00
C THR A 109 5.59 -7.95 0.90
N GLN A 110 4.62 -7.95 1.81
CA GLN A 110 4.21 -9.10 2.62
C GLN A 110 2.70 -9.20 2.61
N ASN A 111 2.18 -10.39 2.86
CA ASN A 111 0.75 -10.63 2.83
C ASN A 111 0.34 -11.58 3.94
N ARG A 112 -0.74 -11.24 4.63
CA ARG A 112 -1.40 -12.06 5.66
C ARG A 112 -2.86 -12.37 5.33
N SER A 113 -3.34 -11.88 4.18
CA SER A 113 -4.69 -12.14 3.68
C SER A 113 -4.73 -13.35 2.75
N ASP A 114 -5.95 -13.72 2.34
CA ASP A 114 -6.20 -14.86 1.44
C ASP A 114 -6.05 -14.51 -0.07
N ILE A 115 -5.92 -13.22 -0.41
CA ILE A 115 -5.73 -12.76 -1.81
C ILE A 115 -4.25 -12.57 -2.12
N GLU A 116 -3.86 -12.49 -3.40
CA GLU A 116 -2.46 -12.15 -3.73
C GLU A 116 -2.18 -10.66 -3.50
N PHE A 117 -0.99 -10.35 -2.97
CA PHE A 117 -0.47 -8.99 -2.85
C PHE A 117 1.01 -8.91 -3.22
N GLY A 118 1.36 -8.05 -4.17
CA GLY A 118 2.70 -8.04 -4.76
C GLY A 118 3.07 -6.73 -5.48
N LEU A 119 4.25 -6.77 -6.10
CA LEU A 119 4.75 -5.78 -7.07
C LEU A 119 4.42 -6.21 -8.49
#